data_AF-A0A9W9Q1L5-F1
#
_entry.id   AF-A0A9W9Q1L5-F1
#
_cell.length_a   1.000
_cell.length_b   1.000
_cell.length_c   1.000
_cell.angle_alpha   90.00
_cell.angle_beta   90.00
_cell.angle_gamma   90.00
#
_symmetry.space_group_name_H-M   'P 1'
#
loop_
_entity.id
_entity.type
_entity.pdbx_description
1 polymer ?
#
loop_
_entity_poly.entity_id
_entity_poly.type
_entity_poly.pdbx_seq_one_letter_code
_entity_poly.pdbx_strand_id
1 'polypeptide(L)'
;MVHAVQSVMPSATYASTGDRPRRGTYQDIPVSSTSHPDNPIPEEPRGVRSLSVTDTNFNVISESSSQGTDSTVHTPTTPLTPPNEDQSEELSAEKADGRQRRRASTILISQNADDMRRVLENVGTAGTQKLESLCCGGGCCRGQALRTIDGPISGFNSIVGPANNKAFDSLKLNLDLLTMDSELSSIAVLPEKTVSFKPIPASAINMSLGPADHPPDFVQPHPPYNVYRAPIFHARELTGPGAEKRTYHFDIDVTDYPAESGMVDFVVGGAIGVCPKNKDSEVEDVLNLLGVPKSMRDKKILMRTTKGRWPTIWGDDKPRELITTRREVLSWCADIQSYAPTKPLFRLLAEHASEPNEKKILSYLSSAQGQGAFFLNTLMPRFYSLSQDPQISCQYKGSECRRLVEVAVTVAESDDWRGGSRTGVGSGYLESLARRAIEAEAKGEKVDLHIPMFRGLMANPLATRFASDGPMLLIGAGVGIAPFRGFVQRRLQSANCANKVWVLQGVRDSLLDELYSGEWGVHEDKVRTVVQSRKGESRYVQEEVRHQADLVWFVINSLDGRVFVCGSGKGMGEGVEAALVEVAMAKGNLNAKEADMFWQRKKEAGQYIAETW
;
A
#
# COMPACT_ATOMS: atom_id res chain seq x y z
N MET A 1 -13.47 43.79 -62.93
CA MET A 1 -14.83 43.21 -62.85
C MET A 1 -15.26 43.32 -61.38
N VAL A 2 -16.38 43.94 -60.95
CA VAL A 2 -17.72 44.14 -61.57
C VAL A 2 -18.45 42.80 -61.74
N HIS A 3 -19.62 42.46 -61.18
CA HIS A 3 -20.60 43.06 -60.23
C HIS A 3 -21.19 41.88 -59.37
N ALA A 4 -22.04 41.96 -58.33
CA ALA A 4 -22.78 43.02 -57.60
C ALA A 4 -22.73 42.67 -56.06
N VAL A 5 -23.33 43.31 -55.04
CA VAL A 5 -24.37 44.34 -54.81
C VAL A 5 -25.85 43.93 -54.96
N GLN A 6 -26.50 43.60 -53.83
CA GLN A 6 -27.85 44.03 -53.32
C GLN A 6 -28.10 43.26 -52.00
N SER A 7 -28.49 43.78 -50.82
CA SER A 7 -29.39 44.87 -50.37
C SER A 7 -30.89 44.49 -50.45
N VAL A 8 -31.79 44.77 -49.48
CA VAL A 8 -31.82 45.78 -48.39
C VAL A 8 -32.42 45.20 -47.08
N MET A 9 -32.23 45.93 -45.97
CA MET A 9 -32.93 45.90 -44.65
C MET A 9 -34.45 46.27 -44.77
N PRO A 10 -35.28 46.57 -43.71
CA PRO A 10 -34.99 46.81 -42.28
C PRO A 10 -36.01 46.32 -41.20
N SER A 11 -35.64 46.53 -39.92
CA SER A 11 -36.48 46.86 -38.72
C SER A 11 -37.73 46.04 -38.38
N ALA A 12 -38.13 45.78 -37.13
CA ALA A 12 -37.61 45.91 -35.75
C ALA A 12 -38.64 45.14 -34.84
N THR A 13 -38.60 45.00 -33.51
CA THR A 13 -38.02 45.79 -32.41
C THR A 13 -38.01 44.94 -31.11
N TYR A 14 -37.18 45.31 -30.12
CA TYR A 14 -37.12 44.75 -28.74
C TYR A 14 -36.63 43.28 -28.59
N ALA A 15 -35.83 42.90 -27.58
CA ALA A 15 -35.28 43.67 -26.45
C ALA A 15 -33.82 43.30 -26.10
N SER A 16 -33.19 44.26 -25.40
CA SER A 16 -31.87 44.31 -24.75
C SER A 16 -31.16 43.03 -24.30
N THR A 17 -29.82 43.01 -24.52
CA THR A 17 -28.72 42.61 -23.59
C THR A 17 -29.01 41.57 -22.47
N GLY A 18 -28.26 40.47 -22.28
CA GLY A 18 -26.94 40.07 -22.77
C GLY A 18 -25.89 40.00 -21.63
N ASP A 19 -25.17 38.89 -21.47
CA ASP A 19 -24.06 38.73 -20.49
C ASP A 19 -22.87 37.96 -21.11
N ARG A 20 -21.70 38.07 -20.49
CA ARG A 20 -20.42 37.47 -20.87
C ARG A 20 -20.29 36.02 -20.36
N PRO A 21 -19.45 35.16 -20.98
CA PRO A 21 -19.27 33.78 -20.53
C PRO A 21 -18.71 33.72 -19.09
N ARG A 22 -19.48 33.12 -18.17
CA ARG A 22 -19.07 32.90 -16.78
C ARG A 22 -18.22 31.64 -16.63
N ARG A 23 -17.39 31.65 -15.58
CA ARG A 23 -16.38 30.63 -15.25
C ARG A 23 -17.00 29.31 -14.78
N GLY A 24 -16.31 28.21 -15.09
CA GLY A 24 -16.28 26.99 -14.26
C GLY A 24 -17.36 25.97 -14.56
N THR A 25 -16.96 24.83 -15.15
CA THR A 25 -17.80 23.66 -15.36
C THR A 25 -18.08 22.94 -14.03
N TYR A 26 -19.22 23.25 -13.42
CA TYR A 26 -19.80 22.54 -12.26
C TYR A 26 -20.54 21.24 -12.68
N GLN A 27 -20.11 20.58 -13.77
CA GLN A 27 -20.91 19.52 -14.42
C GLN A 27 -20.74 18.11 -13.84
N ASP A 28 -19.71 17.89 -13.01
CA ASP A 28 -19.33 16.56 -12.52
C ASP A 28 -19.75 16.27 -11.05
N ILE A 29 -20.61 17.11 -10.46
CA ILE A 29 -21.29 16.78 -9.20
C ILE A 29 -22.59 16.04 -9.56
N PRO A 30 -22.82 14.80 -9.10
CA PRO A 30 -24.09 14.10 -9.30
C PRO A 30 -25.23 14.81 -8.56
N VAL A 31 -25.96 15.68 -9.25
CA VAL A 31 -27.16 16.33 -8.73
C VAL A 31 -28.36 15.39 -8.85
N SER A 32 -28.84 14.90 -7.71
CA SER A 32 -30.18 14.32 -7.60
C SER A 32 -31.25 15.38 -7.89
N SER A 33 -32.48 14.95 -8.18
CA SER A 33 -33.65 15.84 -8.23
C SER A 33 -34.03 16.48 -6.88
N THR A 34 -33.28 16.19 -5.81
CA THR A 34 -33.42 16.76 -4.46
C THR A 34 -32.26 17.69 -4.06
N SER A 35 -31.31 17.93 -4.96
CA SER A 35 -30.19 18.86 -4.74
C SER A 35 -30.65 20.32 -4.90
N HIS A 36 -30.67 21.10 -3.81
CA HIS A 36 -31.17 22.48 -3.85
C HIS A 36 -30.22 23.41 -4.65
N PRO A 37 -30.66 24.07 -5.75
CA PRO A 37 -29.76 24.83 -6.63
C PRO A 37 -28.93 25.91 -5.92
N ASP A 38 -29.54 26.63 -4.97
CA ASP A 38 -28.95 27.83 -4.36
C ASP A 38 -28.25 27.60 -3.00
N ASN A 39 -28.08 26.36 -2.52
CA ASN A 39 -27.35 26.12 -1.27
C ASN A 39 -26.49 24.84 -1.27
N PRO A 40 -25.21 24.93 -1.74
CA PRO A 40 -24.26 23.82 -1.74
C PRO A 40 -23.42 23.70 -0.45
N ILE A 41 -23.82 24.34 0.67
CA ILE A 41 -23.05 24.34 1.92
C ILE A 41 -23.87 23.70 3.06
N PRO A 42 -23.41 22.57 3.64
CA PRO A 42 -23.98 22.04 4.88
C PRO A 42 -23.69 23.00 6.06
N GLU A 43 -24.74 23.53 6.72
CA GLU A 43 -24.59 24.26 7.98
C GLU A 43 -24.35 23.27 9.16
N GLU A 44 -23.60 23.71 10.18
CA GLU A 44 -23.55 22.98 11.45
C GLU A 44 -24.91 23.05 12.18
N PRO A 45 -25.43 21.95 12.74
CA PRO A 45 -26.79 21.89 13.25
C PRO A 45 -27.00 22.75 14.51
N ARG A 46 -27.74 23.86 14.35
CA ARG A 46 -28.18 24.75 15.43
C ARG A 46 -29.20 24.05 16.33
N GLY A 47 -28.72 23.32 17.33
CA GLY A 47 -29.57 22.59 18.28
C GLY A 47 -28.84 21.71 19.31
N VAL A 48 -27.53 21.45 19.13
CA VAL A 48 -26.73 20.72 20.12
C VAL A 48 -26.67 21.53 21.43
N ARG A 49 -27.11 20.93 22.54
CA ARG A 49 -27.02 21.56 23.87
C ARG A 49 -25.55 21.71 24.28
N SER A 50 -25.06 22.94 24.22
CA SER A 50 -23.76 23.31 24.80
C SER A 50 -23.80 23.12 26.32
N LEU A 51 -23.07 22.11 26.82
CA LEU A 51 -22.78 21.99 28.25
C LEU A 51 -21.74 23.04 28.65
N SER A 52 -22.22 24.19 29.10
CA SER A 52 -21.38 25.20 29.76
C SER A 52 -20.93 24.66 31.12
N VAL A 53 -19.66 24.29 31.24
CA VAL A 53 -19.02 24.11 32.56
C VAL A 53 -18.89 25.50 33.17
N THR A 54 -19.62 25.75 34.25
CA THR A 54 -19.51 26.98 35.04
C THR A 54 -18.33 26.87 36.00
N ASP A 55 -17.40 27.82 35.96
CA ASP A 55 -16.31 27.90 36.92
C ASP A 55 -16.82 28.10 38.35
N THR A 56 -16.36 27.26 39.28
CA THR A 56 -16.45 27.52 40.72
C THR A 56 -15.06 27.43 41.34
N ASN A 57 -14.40 28.58 41.47
CA ASN A 57 -13.18 28.73 42.26
C ASN A 57 -13.43 28.37 43.73
N PHE A 58 -12.52 27.60 44.33
CA PHE A 58 -12.20 27.76 45.76
C PHE A 58 -10.74 27.39 46.02
N ASN A 59 -9.94 28.39 46.44
CA ASN A 59 -8.62 28.20 47.03
C ASN A 59 -8.75 28.00 48.54
N VAL A 60 -8.13 26.96 49.10
CA VAL A 60 -7.56 26.96 50.46
C VAL A 60 -6.25 26.16 50.43
N ILE A 61 -5.30 26.48 51.30
CA ILE A 61 -3.92 25.97 51.33
C ILE A 61 -3.65 25.28 52.68
N SER A 62 -2.63 24.40 52.73
CA SER A 62 -1.82 23.99 53.90
C SER A 62 -2.40 23.07 55.02
N GLU A 63 -1.74 21.92 55.15
CA GLU A 63 -1.06 21.40 56.37
C GLU A 63 -1.83 20.79 57.58
N SER A 64 -1.70 19.45 57.66
CA SER A 64 -0.96 18.72 58.72
C SER A 64 -1.67 18.03 59.91
N SER A 65 -1.25 16.77 60.10
CA SER A 65 -0.95 16.06 61.37
C SER A 65 -2.04 15.30 62.20
N SER A 66 -1.63 14.08 62.55
CA SER A 66 -1.83 13.33 63.82
C SER A 66 -2.86 12.18 63.96
N GLN A 67 -2.29 10.96 63.97
CA GLN A 67 -2.50 9.81 64.89
C GLN A 67 -3.86 9.08 65.04
N GLY A 68 -3.80 7.73 65.02
CA GLY A 68 -4.86 6.82 65.48
C GLY A 68 -4.69 5.34 65.09
N THR A 69 -4.01 4.56 65.95
CA THR A 69 -4.14 3.09 66.26
C THR A 69 -5.18 2.22 65.50
N ASP A 70 -5.01 0.92 65.25
CA ASP A 70 -3.95 -0.11 65.43
C ASP A 70 -4.43 -1.37 64.64
N SER A 71 -3.63 -2.23 63.99
CA SER A 71 -2.87 -3.34 64.62
C SER A 71 -2.28 -4.30 63.56
N THR A 72 -1.11 -4.90 63.89
CA THR A 72 -0.56 -6.26 63.57
C THR A 72 -0.80 -6.91 62.17
N VAL A 73 0.07 -7.71 61.52
CA VAL A 73 1.44 -8.31 61.72
C VAL A 73 1.83 -8.93 60.34
N HIS A 74 3.06 -9.26 59.90
CA HIS A 74 4.42 -9.44 60.46
C HIS A 74 5.50 -9.01 59.43
N THR A 75 6.75 -8.83 59.87
CA THR A 75 7.99 -8.95 59.05
C THR A 75 9.05 -9.73 59.84
N PRO A 76 9.95 -10.49 59.17
CA PRO A 76 11.33 -10.01 58.97
C PRO A 76 12.01 -10.56 57.68
N THR A 77 13.29 -10.35 57.33
CA THR A 77 14.25 -9.20 57.36
C THR A 77 15.53 -9.68 56.61
N THR A 78 16.25 -8.79 55.91
CA THR A 78 17.53 -9.06 55.19
C THR A 78 18.70 -9.44 56.11
N PRO A 79 19.79 -10.07 55.59
CA PRO A 79 21.03 -9.27 55.42
C PRO A 79 22.02 -9.67 54.27
N LEU A 80 22.60 -8.63 53.67
CA LEU A 80 24.02 -8.43 53.26
C LEU A 80 24.72 -9.22 52.11
N THR A 81 25.54 -8.45 51.38
CA THR A 81 26.50 -8.79 50.30
C THR A 81 27.87 -9.23 50.85
N PRO A 82 28.76 -9.91 50.06
CA PRO A 82 29.65 -9.22 49.08
C PRO A 82 29.89 -10.01 47.76
N PRO A 83 30.60 -9.43 46.75
CA PRO A 83 30.84 -10.07 45.44
C PRO A 83 32.19 -10.78 45.31
N ASN A 84 32.32 -11.71 44.34
CA ASN A 84 33.51 -11.87 43.50
C ASN A 84 33.22 -12.70 42.22
N GLU A 85 34.25 -13.05 41.45
CA GLU A 85 34.21 -13.32 40.00
C GLU A 85 34.08 -14.82 39.58
N ASP A 86 33.78 -14.97 38.28
CA ASP A 86 34.22 -16.03 37.34
C ASP A 86 33.50 -17.38 37.09
N GLN A 87 33.21 -17.56 35.78
CA GLN A 87 33.27 -18.78 34.94
C GLN A 87 32.14 -19.85 34.83
N SER A 88 32.05 -20.36 33.59
CA SER A 88 31.48 -21.64 33.08
C SER A 88 29.97 -21.97 33.23
N GLU A 89 29.26 -21.78 32.09
CA GLU A 89 28.34 -22.69 31.35
C GLU A 89 27.37 -23.69 32.03
N GLU A 90 26.27 -23.94 31.27
CA GLU A 90 25.21 -24.97 31.43
C GLU A 90 24.40 -25.06 32.74
N LEU A 91 23.10 -24.71 32.67
CA LEU A 91 22.03 -25.74 32.63
C LEU A 91 20.60 -25.16 32.50
N SER A 92 19.72 -26.00 31.94
CA SER A 92 18.24 -26.12 32.09
C SER A 92 17.32 -24.88 32.19
N ALA A 93 16.18 -24.96 31.52
CA ALA A 93 15.09 -23.98 31.61
C ALA A 93 13.99 -24.41 32.59
N GLU A 94 13.35 -23.43 33.25
CA GLU A 94 11.89 -23.36 33.41
C GLU A 94 11.44 -21.90 33.67
N LYS A 95 10.49 -21.43 32.85
CA LYS A 95 9.46 -20.39 33.13
C LYS A 95 9.83 -19.15 33.97
N ALA A 96 10.15 -18.05 33.28
CA ALA A 96 9.91 -16.69 33.78
C ALA A 96 8.65 -16.08 33.11
N ASP A 97 7.79 -15.40 33.87
CA ASP A 97 6.58 -14.75 33.34
C ASP A 97 6.92 -13.48 32.55
N GLY A 98 6.94 -13.62 31.22
CA GLY A 98 7.23 -12.53 30.28
C GLY A 98 6.00 -12.08 29.52
N ARG A 99 5.50 -10.86 29.82
CA ARG A 99 4.43 -10.20 29.05
C ARG A 99 4.79 -10.13 27.56
N GLN A 100 4.25 -11.04 26.76
CA GLN A 100 4.52 -11.10 25.32
C GLN A 100 4.13 -9.80 24.62
N ARG A 101 5.14 -9.06 24.14
CA ARG A 101 4.96 -8.08 23.07
C ARG A 101 4.52 -8.81 21.81
N ARG A 102 3.20 -8.86 21.57
CA ARG A 102 2.62 -9.37 20.32
C ARG A 102 3.21 -8.61 19.13
N ARG A 103 4.17 -9.21 18.41
CA ARG A 103 4.51 -8.78 17.05
C ARG A 103 3.28 -9.04 16.17
N ALA A 104 2.83 -8.02 15.44
CA ALA A 104 1.80 -8.21 14.42
C ALA A 104 2.41 -9.02 13.26
N SER A 105 1.81 -10.16 12.93
CA SER A 105 2.19 -10.94 11.75
C SER A 105 1.80 -10.18 10.49
N THR A 106 2.76 -9.95 9.61
CA THR A 106 2.57 -9.15 8.38
C THR A 106 2.22 -10.03 7.17
N ILE A 107 1.43 -11.08 7.40
CA ILE A 107 0.94 -11.96 6.32
C ILE A 107 -0.19 -11.23 5.60
N LEU A 108 0.05 -10.84 4.36
CA LEU A 108 -0.83 -10.00 3.56
C LEU A 108 -1.85 -10.89 2.83
N ILE A 109 -2.93 -11.27 3.55
CA ILE A 109 -3.92 -12.27 3.12
C ILE A 109 -4.70 -11.86 1.84
N SER A 110 -4.76 -10.56 1.51
CA SER A 110 -5.37 -10.08 0.26
C SER A 110 -4.81 -8.73 -0.16
N GLN A 111 -4.57 -8.55 -1.48
CA GLN A 111 -4.11 -7.28 -2.05
C GLN A 111 -5.28 -6.34 -2.43
N ASN A 112 -6.48 -6.87 -2.68
CA ASN A 112 -7.62 -6.11 -3.22
C ASN A 112 -8.98 -6.77 -2.83
N ALA A 113 -10.09 -6.20 -3.29
CA ALA A 113 -11.43 -6.69 -2.98
C ALA A 113 -11.79 -8.01 -3.70
N ASP A 114 -11.29 -8.23 -4.92
CA ASP A 114 -11.66 -9.39 -5.73
C ASP A 114 -10.84 -10.64 -5.34
N ASP A 115 -9.64 -10.48 -4.79
CA ASP A 115 -8.92 -11.55 -4.12
C ASP A 115 -9.69 -12.07 -2.90
N MET A 116 -10.29 -11.18 -2.10
CA MET A 116 -11.18 -11.58 -0.99
C MET A 116 -12.48 -12.22 -1.46
N ARG A 117 -13.11 -11.71 -2.53
CA ARG A 117 -14.27 -12.38 -3.16
C ARG A 117 -13.93 -13.80 -3.58
N ARG A 118 -12.83 -14.01 -4.31
CA ARG A 118 -12.41 -15.35 -4.77
C ARG A 118 -12.05 -16.30 -3.62
N VAL A 119 -11.50 -15.78 -2.51
CA VAL A 119 -11.25 -16.57 -1.28
C VAL A 119 -12.55 -16.98 -0.58
N LEU A 120 -13.64 -16.22 -0.73
CA LEU A 120 -14.96 -16.56 -0.20
C LEU A 120 -15.76 -17.46 -1.15
N GLU A 121 -15.62 -17.26 -2.46
CA GLU A 121 -16.31 -18.02 -3.53
C GLU A 121 -15.79 -19.46 -3.65
N ASN A 122 -14.46 -19.66 -3.68
CA ASN A 122 -13.86 -20.96 -4.02
C ASN A 122 -13.94 -22.05 -2.93
N VAL A 123 -14.37 -21.72 -1.70
CA VAL A 123 -14.24 -22.63 -0.53
C VAL A 123 -15.59 -23.04 0.08
N GLY A 124 -16.70 -22.49 -0.42
CA GLY A 124 -18.05 -22.84 -0.02
C GLY A 124 -18.31 -22.74 1.50
N THR A 125 -19.26 -23.51 2.00
CA THR A 125 -19.60 -23.54 3.44
C THR A 125 -18.45 -24.04 4.32
N ALA A 126 -17.60 -24.95 3.80
CA ALA A 126 -16.46 -25.52 4.51
C ALA A 126 -15.32 -24.52 4.79
N GLY A 127 -15.19 -23.46 3.98
CA GLY A 127 -14.13 -22.45 4.16
C GLY A 127 -14.17 -21.72 5.50
N THR A 128 -15.34 -21.65 6.13
CA THR A 128 -15.53 -20.99 7.43
C THR A 128 -14.64 -21.56 8.54
N GLN A 129 -14.37 -22.87 8.57
CA GLN A 129 -13.52 -23.50 9.59
C GLN A 129 -12.03 -23.15 9.44
N LYS A 130 -11.52 -22.89 8.21
CA LYS A 130 -10.15 -22.37 8.03
C LYS A 130 -10.03 -20.88 8.37
N LEU A 131 -11.15 -20.15 8.41
CA LEU A 131 -11.22 -18.77 8.86
C LEU A 131 -11.36 -18.63 10.38
N GLU A 132 -11.81 -19.66 11.12
CA GLU A 132 -12.00 -19.57 12.59
C GLU A 132 -10.69 -19.34 13.38
N SER A 133 -9.52 -19.68 12.83
CA SER A 133 -8.21 -19.39 13.43
C SER A 133 -7.61 -18.02 13.06
N LEU A 134 -8.21 -17.31 12.09
CA LEU A 134 -7.76 -16.01 11.57
C LEU A 134 -8.77 -14.89 11.85
N CYS A 135 -10.04 -15.24 12.02
CA CYS A 135 -11.13 -14.39 12.46
C CYS A 135 -11.11 -14.25 14.00
N CYS A 136 -11.57 -13.13 14.56
CA CYS A 136 -11.44 -12.80 15.99
C CYS A 136 -12.38 -13.60 16.94
N GLY A 137 -12.87 -14.77 16.54
CA GLY A 137 -13.80 -15.63 17.29
C GLY A 137 -15.23 -15.08 17.47
N GLY A 138 -15.42 -13.76 17.44
CA GLY A 138 -16.68 -13.06 17.72
C GLY A 138 -17.77 -13.16 16.64
N GLY A 139 -17.91 -14.29 15.94
CA GLY A 139 -18.97 -14.54 14.96
C GLY A 139 -18.95 -13.71 13.67
N CYS A 140 -18.09 -12.70 13.57
CA CYS A 140 -18.00 -11.70 12.49
C CYS A 140 -17.66 -12.26 11.09
N CYS A 141 -17.47 -13.58 10.96
CA CYS A 141 -17.24 -14.28 9.70
C CYS A 141 -18.44 -15.15 9.26
N ARG A 142 -19.61 -15.02 9.91
CA ARG A 142 -20.90 -15.57 9.46
C ARG A 142 -21.84 -14.44 9.06
N GLY A 143 -21.86 -14.11 7.77
CA GLY A 143 -22.79 -13.11 7.22
C GLY A 143 -24.24 -13.50 7.49
N GLN A 144 -25.05 -12.57 7.98
CA GLN A 144 -26.48 -12.81 8.20
C GLN A 144 -27.25 -12.47 6.92
N ALA A 145 -27.98 -13.45 6.38
CA ALA A 145 -28.92 -13.16 5.29
C ALA A 145 -30.00 -12.16 5.78
N LEU A 146 -30.45 -11.29 4.87
CA LEU A 146 -31.68 -10.52 5.08
C LEU A 146 -32.84 -11.52 5.20
N ARG A 147 -33.70 -11.34 6.20
CA ARG A 147 -34.87 -12.21 6.38
C ARG A 147 -35.88 -11.93 5.27
N THR A 148 -36.30 -12.98 4.56
CA THR A 148 -37.48 -12.92 3.70
C THR A 148 -38.71 -12.63 4.55
N ILE A 149 -39.48 -11.61 4.17
CA ILE A 149 -40.74 -11.25 4.85
C ILE A 149 -41.85 -12.04 4.15
N ASP A 150 -42.31 -13.12 4.79
CA ASP A 150 -43.37 -13.97 4.24
C ASP A 150 -44.73 -13.24 4.30
N GLY A 151 -45.18 -12.74 3.15
CA GLY A 151 -46.47 -12.07 2.98
C GLY A 151 -46.67 -11.47 1.59
N PRO A 152 -47.88 -10.98 1.27
CA PRO A 152 -48.10 -10.23 0.02
C PRO A 152 -47.34 -8.90 0.09
N ILE A 153 -46.27 -8.79 -0.71
CA ILE A 153 -45.40 -7.62 -0.72
C ILE A 153 -46.18 -6.39 -1.21
N SER A 154 -46.54 -5.50 -0.27
CA SER A 154 -47.06 -4.17 -0.58
C SER A 154 -45.94 -3.35 -1.23
N GLY A 155 -45.97 -3.24 -2.56
CA GLY A 155 -44.86 -2.77 -3.39
C GLY A 155 -44.60 -1.27 -3.35
N PHE A 156 -44.29 -0.71 -2.17
CA PHE A 156 -44.04 0.73 -1.98
C PHE A 156 -42.72 1.09 -1.27
N ASN A 157 -42.08 0.15 -0.55
CA ASN A 157 -40.86 0.41 0.25
C ASN A 157 -39.58 -0.29 -0.29
N SER A 158 -39.51 -0.52 -1.59
CA SER A 158 -38.28 -0.97 -2.26
C SER A 158 -37.22 0.14 -2.23
N ILE A 159 -35.95 -0.21 -2.02
CA ILE A 159 -34.86 0.78 -2.03
C ILE A 159 -34.51 1.12 -3.48
N VAL A 160 -34.52 2.42 -3.77
CA VAL A 160 -34.05 2.96 -5.05
C VAL A 160 -32.63 3.49 -4.86
N GLY A 161 -31.69 3.01 -5.67
CA GLY A 161 -30.31 3.55 -5.70
C GLY A 161 -30.26 4.98 -6.23
N PRO A 162 -29.17 5.74 -5.97
CA PRO A 162 -29.02 7.11 -6.44
C PRO A 162 -29.13 7.19 -7.98
N ALA A 163 -30.15 7.89 -8.47
CA ALA A 163 -30.50 7.89 -9.89
C ALA A 163 -29.37 8.43 -10.78
N ASN A 164 -29.15 7.76 -11.93
CA ASN A 164 -28.11 8.07 -12.93
C ASN A 164 -26.65 8.05 -12.41
N ASN A 165 -26.40 7.46 -11.24
CA ASN A 165 -25.07 7.43 -10.62
C ASN A 165 -24.22 6.24 -11.11
N LYS A 166 -23.55 6.42 -12.26
CA LYS A 166 -22.63 5.43 -12.85
C LYS A 166 -21.57 4.89 -11.87
N ALA A 167 -21.11 5.69 -10.92
CA ALA A 167 -20.14 5.26 -9.92
C ALA A 167 -20.78 4.22 -8.98
N PHE A 168 -22.00 4.46 -8.52
CA PHE A 168 -22.78 3.50 -7.72
C PHE A 168 -23.08 2.22 -8.53
N ASP A 169 -23.55 2.36 -9.76
CA ASP A 169 -23.86 1.22 -10.65
C ASP A 169 -22.64 0.31 -10.86
N SER A 170 -21.45 0.90 -10.98
CA SER A 170 -20.18 0.16 -11.16
C SER A 170 -19.82 -0.77 -9.99
N LEU A 171 -20.30 -0.46 -8.77
CA LEU A 171 -20.02 -1.27 -7.57
C LEU A 171 -20.69 -2.65 -7.62
N LYS A 172 -21.75 -2.79 -8.43
CA LYS A 172 -22.54 -4.02 -8.60
C LYS A 172 -22.97 -4.61 -7.25
N LEU A 173 -23.47 -3.75 -6.36
CA LEU A 173 -23.99 -4.17 -5.05
C LEU A 173 -25.28 -4.97 -5.26
N ASN A 174 -25.33 -6.20 -4.75
CA ASN A 174 -26.61 -6.89 -4.63
C ASN A 174 -27.40 -6.24 -3.48
N LEU A 175 -28.57 -5.68 -3.82
CA LEU A 175 -29.49 -5.04 -2.89
C LEU A 175 -30.92 -5.61 -3.02
N ASP A 176 -31.08 -6.72 -3.75
CA ASP A 176 -32.36 -7.22 -4.27
C ASP A 176 -33.36 -7.61 -3.16
N LEU A 177 -32.82 -7.94 -1.99
CA LEU A 177 -33.58 -8.30 -0.78
C LEU A 177 -33.67 -7.17 0.25
N LEU A 178 -33.12 -5.98 -0.04
CA LEU A 178 -33.04 -4.86 0.90
C LEU A 178 -34.18 -3.86 0.68
N THR A 179 -35.05 -3.74 1.68
CA THR A 179 -36.17 -2.80 1.72
C THR A 179 -35.97 -1.73 2.78
N MET A 180 -36.73 -0.63 2.72
CA MET A 180 -36.71 0.38 3.78
C MET A 180 -37.13 -0.17 5.15
N ASP A 181 -37.98 -1.21 5.18
CA ASP A 181 -38.44 -1.89 6.40
C ASP A 181 -37.49 -2.99 6.91
N SER A 182 -36.46 -3.38 6.13
CA SER A 182 -35.55 -4.48 6.49
C SER A 182 -34.81 -4.22 7.80
N GLU A 183 -34.96 -5.09 8.79
CA GLU A 183 -34.20 -4.99 10.05
C GLU A 183 -32.69 -5.24 9.82
N LEU A 184 -31.85 -4.37 10.37
CA LEU A 184 -30.39 -4.45 10.27
C LEU A 184 -29.79 -4.68 11.66
N SER A 185 -29.03 -5.76 11.83
CA SER A 185 -28.39 -6.12 13.10
C SER A 185 -26.90 -5.78 13.09
N SER A 186 -26.34 -5.54 14.29
CA SER A 186 -24.90 -5.28 14.49
C SER A 186 -24.32 -4.22 13.53
N ILE A 187 -25.09 -3.15 13.29
CA ILE A 187 -24.62 -1.92 12.64
C ILE A 187 -23.38 -1.43 13.41
N ALA A 188 -22.30 -1.10 12.68
CA ALA A 188 -21.08 -0.59 13.28
C ALA A 188 -21.35 0.64 14.17
N VAL A 189 -20.62 0.75 15.28
CA VAL A 189 -20.71 1.92 16.16
C VAL A 189 -20.18 3.16 15.43
N LEU A 190 -20.85 4.31 15.61
CA LEU A 190 -20.40 5.58 15.03
C LEU A 190 -18.99 5.93 15.55
N PRO A 191 -17.99 6.18 14.68
CA PRO A 191 -16.63 6.47 15.14
C PRO A 191 -16.52 7.76 15.95
N GLU A 192 -15.64 7.75 16.95
CA GLU A 192 -15.29 8.94 17.73
C GLU A 192 -14.58 9.98 16.86
N LYS A 193 -14.94 11.26 17.02
CA LYS A 193 -14.29 12.40 16.34
C LYS A 193 -12.92 12.68 16.95
N THR A 194 -11.90 11.91 16.54
CA THR A 194 -10.53 12.02 17.05
C THR A 194 -9.71 13.16 16.43
N VAL A 195 -10.19 13.79 15.34
CA VAL A 195 -9.48 14.85 14.60
C VAL A 195 -10.27 16.16 14.63
N SER A 196 -9.57 17.28 14.79
CA SER A 196 -10.13 18.63 14.68
C SER A 196 -9.19 19.58 13.93
N PHE A 197 -9.76 20.61 13.30
CA PHE A 197 -9.03 21.67 12.62
C PHE A 197 -9.32 23.01 13.29
N LYS A 198 -8.29 23.81 13.51
CA LYS A 198 -8.36 25.18 14.04
C LYS A 198 -7.59 26.16 13.13
N PRO A 199 -7.84 27.48 13.23
CA PRO A 199 -6.92 28.47 12.68
C PRO A 199 -5.51 28.27 13.23
N ILE A 200 -4.49 28.60 12.43
CA ILE A 200 -3.10 28.60 12.89
C ILE A 200 -2.86 29.70 13.93
N PRO A 201 -1.95 29.51 14.91
CA PRO A 201 -1.53 30.58 15.81
C PRO A 201 -0.77 31.67 15.03
N ALA A 202 -0.80 32.90 15.52
CA ALA A 202 -0.16 34.04 14.86
C ALA A 202 1.36 33.85 14.62
N SER A 203 2.04 33.15 15.53
CA SER A 203 3.45 32.76 15.42
C SER A 203 3.77 31.88 14.21
N ALA A 204 2.79 31.17 13.66
CA ALA A 204 2.97 30.22 12.56
C ALA A 204 2.55 30.74 11.18
N ILE A 205 2.09 32.01 11.06
CA ILE A 205 1.64 32.57 9.77
C ILE A 205 2.74 32.48 8.71
N ASN A 206 3.97 32.83 9.09
CA ASN A 206 5.14 32.86 8.21
C ASN A 206 5.86 31.51 8.06
N MET A 207 5.43 30.45 8.74
CA MET A 207 6.03 29.11 8.63
C MET A 207 5.87 28.58 7.20
N SER A 208 6.97 28.32 6.49
CA SER A 208 6.96 27.59 5.22
C SER A 208 6.56 26.12 5.45
N LEU A 209 5.82 25.56 4.51
CA LEU A 209 5.63 24.11 4.39
C LEU A 209 6.71 23.52 3.47
N GLY A 210 6.85 22.20 3.44
CA GLY A 210 7.80 21.50 2.58
C GLY A 210 7.49 21.62 1.08
N PRO A 211 8.40 21.14 0.21
CA PRO A 211 8.17 21.14 -1.24
C PRO A 211 7.02 20.17 -1.61
N ALA A 212 6.22 20.54 -2.62
CA ALA A 212 4.95 19.87 -2.92
C ALA A 212 5.06 18.45 -3.52
N ASP A 213 6.29 17.99 -3.77
CA ASP A 213 6.64 16.64 -4.23
C ASP A 213 7.24 15.76 -3.10
N HIS A 214 7.34 16.28 -1.89
CA HIS A 214 7.76 15.57 -0.68
C HIS A 214 6.62 15.52 0.36
N PRO A 215 6.49 14.43 1.14
CA PRO A 215 5.55 14.40 2.25
C PRO A 215 5.94 15.40 3.37
N PRO A 216 4.98 15.90 4.17
CA PRO A 216 5.26 16.79 5.30
C PRO A 216 6.15 16.12 6.35
N ASP A 217 6.95 16.92 7.06
CA ASP A 217 8.00 16.48 8.00
C ASP A 217 7.55 15.55 9.14
N PHE A 218 6.24 15.42 9.38
CA PHE A 218 5.67 14.48 10.35
C PHE A 218 5.41 13.06 9.78
N VAL A 219 5.39 12.88 8.46
CA VAL A 219 5.16 11.59 7.78
C VAL A 219 6.50 10.86 7.59
N GLN A 220 7.13 10.50 8.71
CA GLN A 220 8.46 9.89 8.76
C GLN A 220 8.41 8.42 9.18
N PRO A 221 9.32 7.55 8.67
CA PRO A 221 9.52 6.19 9.17
C PRO A 221 9.92 6.15 10.66
N HIS A 222 10.04 4.94 11.23
CA HIS A 222 10.59 4.80 12.59
C HIS A 222 12.01 5.37 12.65
N PRO A 223 12.37 6.17 13.69
CA PRO A 223 13.76 6.56 13.92
C PRO A 223 14.69 5.34 13.97
N PRO A 224 15.94 5.43 13.46
CA PRO A 224 16.68 6.63 13.04
C PRO A 224 16.37 7.15 11.62
N TYR A 225 15.51 6.47 10.87
CA TYR A 225 15.28 6.71 9.44
C TYR A 225 14.47 7.98 9.20
N ASN A 226 14.66 8.60 8.02
CA ASN A 226 13.86 9.72 7.52
C ASN A 226 13.52 9.50 6.05
N VAL A 227 12.45 10.13 5.56
CA VAL A 227 12.19 10.26 4.12
C VAL A 227 13.18 11.27 3.53
N TYR A 228 13.85 10.87 2.47
CA TYR A 228 14.82 11.65 1.71
C TYR A 228 14.26 11.94 0.31
N ARG A 229 14.40 13.18 -0.15
CA ARG A 229 13.98 13.63 -1.48
C ARG A 229 15.08 13.25 -2.49
N ALA A 230 15.06 12.02 -3.00
CA ALA A 230 16.10 11.49 -3.89
C ALA A 230 15.90 11.96 -5.35
N PRO A 231 16.91 12.56 -6.03
CA PRO A 231 16.80 12.93 -7.44
C PRO A 231 16.64 11.69 -8.34
N ILE A 232 15.84 11.81 -9.40
CA ILE A 232 15.86 10.85 -10.51
C ILE A 232 17.01 11.24 -11.44
N PHE A 233 17.97 10.33 -11.64
CA PHE A 233 19.07 10.51 -12.57
C PHE A 233 18.64 10.21 -14.02
N HIS A 234 17.89 9.13 -14.21
CA HIS A 234 17.36 8.68 -15.50
C HIS A 234 16.19 7.69 -15.25
N ALA A 235 15.29 7.55 -16.23
CA ALA A 235 14.23 6.53 -16.20
C ALA A 235 13.90 6.05 -17.61
N ARG A 236 13.62 4.76 -17.77
CA ARG A 236 13.32 4.12 -19.07
C ARG A 236 12.17 3.13 -18.95
N GLU A 237 11.38 2.97 -20.02
CA GLU A 237 10.45 1.84 -20.12
C GLU A 237 11.25 0.60 -20.56
N LEU A 238 11.07 -0.53 -19.85
CA LEU A 238 11.69 -1.83 -20.15
C LEU A 238 10.83 -2.70 -21.07
N THR A 239 9.56 -2.33 -21.25
CA THR A 239 8.56 -3.10 -22.00
C THR A 239 8.35 -2.57 -23.41
N GLY A 240 8.15 -3.49 -24.36
CA GLY A 240 7.91 -3.15 -25.76
C GLY A 240 6.52 -2.52 -25.99
N PRO A 241 6.35 -1.67 -27.02
CA PRO A 241 5.04 -1.13 -27.39
C PRO A 241 4.03 -2.25 -27.66
N GLY A 242 2.93 -2.25 -26.90
CA GLY A 242 1.90 -3.32 -26.95
C GLY A 242 2.02 -4.39 -25.87
N ALA A 243 2.99 -4.31 -24.95
CA ALA A 243 3.03 -5.11 -23.73
C ALA A 243 1.74 -4.92 -22.90
N GLU A 244 1.20 -6.00 -22.33
CA GLU A 244 -0.05 -5.94 -21.53
C GLU A 244 0.14 -5.19 -20.20
N LYS A 245 1.36 -5.15 -19.64
CA LYS A 245 1.68 -4.31 -18.49
C LYS A 245 2.99 -3.57 -18.70
N ARG A 246 2.93 -2.26 -18.60
CA ARG A 246 4.04 -1.33 -18.77
C ARG A 246 4.97 -1.44 -17.55
N THR A 247 6.28 -1.55 -17.76
CA THR A 247 7.28 -1.68 -16.69
C THR A 247 8.41 -0.68 -16.88
N TYR A 248 8.66 0.15 -15.87
CA TYR A 248 9.71 1.17 -15.90
C TYR A 248 10.89 0.77 -15.02
N HIS A 249 12.07 1.26 -15.38
CA HIS A 249 13.28 1.24 -14.57
C HIS A 249 13.68 2.67 -14.22
N PHE A 250 14.19 2.88 -13.00
CA PHE A 250 14.64 4.17 -12.50
C PHE A 250 16.07 4.06 -12.00
N ASP A 251 16.91 4.98 -12.44
CA ASP A 251 18.24 5.24 -11.90
C ASP A 251 18.07 6.44 -10.93
N ILE A 252 18.25 6.21 -9.63
CA ILE A 252 17.98 7.20 -8.56
C ILE A 252 19.31 7.65 -7.93
N ASP A 253 19.55 8.96 -7.83
CA ASP A 253 20.78 9.49 -7.22
C ASP A 253 20.68 9.44 -5.68
N VAL A 254 21.63 8.75 -5.04
CA VAL A 254 21.77 8.64 -3.58
C VAL A 254 23.15 9.10 -3.10
N THR A 255 23.84 9.93 -3.90
CA THR A 255 25.16 10.47 -3.57
C THR A 255 25.13 11.23 -2.24
N ASP A 256 24.13 12.09 -2.05
CA ASP A 256 23.91 12.87 -0.81
C ASP A 256 22.92 12.21 0.17
N TYR A 257 22.62 10.91 0.03
CA TYR A 257 21.75 10.20 0.98
C TYR A 257 22.46 10.09 2.34
N PRO A 258 21.83 10.50 3.46
CA PRO A 258 22.51 10.61 4.75
C PRO A 258 22.94 9.25 5.33
N ALA A 259 24.09 9.22 5.99
CA ALA A 259 24.59 8.05 6.70
C ALA A 259 23.74 7.76 7.96
N GLU A 260 22.73 6.91 7.79
CA GLU A 260 21.86 6.46 8.89
C GLU A 260 22.61 5.59 9.91
N SER A 261 22.24 5.69 11.19
CA SER A 261 22.98 5.04 12.27
C SER A 261 22.91 3.50 12.18
N GLY A 262 24.07 2.85 12.06
CA GLY A 262 24.19 1.39 12.04
C GLY A 262 25.17 0.82 11.00
N MET A 263 25.83 1.66 10.18
CA MET A 263 26.73 1.23 9.09
C MET A 263 26.07 0.35 8.00
N VAL A 264 24.74 0.33 7.92
CA VAL A 264 24.00 -0.43 6.91
C VAL A 264 23.73 0.48 5.70
N ASP A 265 24.53 0.32 4.65
CA ASP A 265 24.32 0.98 3.35
C ASP A 265 23.27 0.22 2.50
N PHE A 266 22.97 0.72 1.31
CA PHE A 266 22.27 -0.04 0.26
C PHE A 266 23.09 -1.28 -0.15
N VAL A 267 22.41 -2.38 -0.46
CA VAL A 267 23.03 -3.68 -0.81
C VAL A 267 22.20 -4.42 -1.86
N VAL A 268 22.82 -5.34 -2.62
CA VAL A 268 22.11 -6.32 -3.46
C VAL A 268 21.03 -7.03 -2.65
N GLY A 269 19.82 -7.19 -3.19
CA GLY A 269 18.69 -7.76 -2.46
C GLY A 269 18.12 -6.85 -1.35
N GLY A 270 18.62 -5.63 -1.20
CA GLY A 270 17.97 -4.59 -0.38
C GLY A 270 16.68 -4.09 -1.03
N ALA A 271 15.98 -3.20 -0.32
CA ALA A 271 14.77 -2.53 -0.83
C ALA A 271 14.73 -1.06 -0.39
N ILE A 272 13.96 -0.25 -1.12
CA ILE A 272 13.60 1.12 -0.73
C ILE A 272 12.10 1.19 -0.44
N GLY A 273 11.70 2.03 0.52
CA GLY A 273 10.31 2.42 0.73
C GLY A 273 10.06 3.78 0.10
N VAL A 274 9.23 3.84 -0.93
CA VAL A 274 8.79 5.11 -1.55
C VAL A 274 7.49 5.54 -0.87
N CYS A 275 7.39 6.81 -0.46
CA CYS A 275 6.16 7.40 0.04
C CYS A 275 5.40 8.05 -1.12
N PRO A 276 4.46 7.39 -1.81
CA PRO A 276 3.83 7.99 -2.99
C PRO A 276 2.86 9.10 -2.60
N LYS A 277 2.67 10.06 -3.51
CA LYS A 277 1.58 11.03 -3.43
C LYS A 277 0.33 10.47 -4.10
N ASN A 278 -0.85 10.67 -3.53
CA ASN A 278 -2.11 10.47 -4.26
C ASN A 278 -2.18 11.43 -5.48
N LYS A 279 -2.82 10.99 -6.58
CA LYS A 279 -2.98 11.81 -7.78
C LYS A 279 -3.74 13.11 -7.46
N ASP A 280 -3.22 14.25 -7.89
CA ASP A 280 -3.83 15.56 -7.60
C ASP A 280 -5.30 15.67 -8.09
N SER A 281 -5.64 15.04 -9.22
CA SER A 281 -7.03 14.98 -9.71
C SER A 281 -7.98 14.29 -8.73
N GLU A 282 -7.54 13.21 -8.10
CA GLU A 282 -8.33 12.40 -7.16
C GLU A 282 -8.47 13.12 -5.81
N VAL A 283 -7.43 13.84 -5.39
CA VAL A 283 -7.46 14.74 -4.23
C VAL A 283 -8.41 15.91 -4.48
N GLU A 284 -8.39 16.52 -5.67
CA GLU A 284 -9.34 17.57 -6.06
C GLU A 284 -10.78 17.04 -6.12
N ASP A 285 -11.01 15.84 -6.65
CA ASP A 285 -12.33 15.18 -6.71
C ASP A 285 -12.91 14.95 -5.31
N VAL A 286 -12.13 14.38 -4.38
CA VAL A 286 -12.56 14.21 -2.98
C VAL A 286 -12.85 15.57 -2.33
N LEU A 287 -12.03 16.60 -2.59
CA LEU A 287 -12.28 17.96 -2.08
C LEU A 287 -13.47 18.66 -2.75
N ASN A 288 -13.86 18.27 -3.97
CA ASN A 288 -15.09 18.72 -4.64
C ASN A 288 -16.32 18.06 -4.00
N LEU A 289 -16.30 16.73 -3.85
CA LEU A 289 -17.40 15.95 -3.24
C LEU A 289 -17.65 16.33 -1.78
N LEU A 290 -16.60 16.68 -1.03
CA LEU A 290 -16.71 17.21 0.35
C LEU A 290 -17.08 18.71 0.42
N GLY A 291 -17.41 19.35 -0.71
CA GLY A 291 -17.81 20.76 -0.77
C GLY A 291 -16.75 21.78 -0.36
N VAL A 292 -15.48 21.37 -0.19
CA VAL A 292 -14.43 22.23 0.37
C VAL A 292 -14.05 23.33 -0.64
N PRO A 293 -14.26 24.63 -0.34
CA PRO A 293 -13.95 25.70 -1.30
C PRO A 293 -12.47 25.74 -1.66
N LYS A 294 -12.12 26.05 -2.92
CA LYS A 294 -10.71 26.04 -3.38
C LYS A 294 -9.78 26.91 -2.54
N SER A 295 -10.27 28.07 -2.07
CA SER A 295 -9.56 28.97 -1.14
C SER A 295 -9.27 28.39 0.26
N MET A 296 -9.83 27.22 0.60
CA MET A 296 -9.69 26.54 1.89
C MET A 296 -8.96 25.19 1.80
N ARG A 297 -8.63 24.72 0.58
CA ARG A 297 -7.89 23.47 0.32
C ARG A 297 -6.43 23.62 0.76
N ASP A 298 -5.81 24.70 0.31
CA ASP A 298 -4.39 25.06 0.50
C ASP A 298 -4.15 26.03 1.67
N LYS A 299 -5.21 26.45 2.37
CA LYS A 299 -5.08 27.32 3.54
C LYS A 299 -4.54 26.53 4.74
N LYS A 300 -3.40 26.98 5.27
CA LYS A 300 -2.77 26.45 6.49
C LYS A 300 -3.79 26.36 7.64
N ILE A 301 -3.80 25.22 8.33
CA ILE A 301 -4.64 24.91 9.48
C ILE A 301 -3.80 24.25 10.58
N LEU A 302 -4.19 24.47 11.83
CA LEU A 302 -3.72 23.68 12.96
C LEU A 302 -4.61 22.43 13.08
N MET A 303 -4.06 21.28 12.71
CA MET A 303 -4.70 19.98 12.91
C MET A 303 -4.35 19.45 14.31
N ARG A 304 -5.35 18.95 15.03
CA ARG A 304 -5.15 18.28 16.33
C ARG A 304 -5.77 16.89 16.31
N THR A 305 -5.04 15.90 16.81
CA THR A 305 -5.53 14.53 17.06
C THR A 305 -5.64 14.26 18.56
N THR A 306 -6.68 13.56 19.01
CA THR A 306 -6.88 13.22 20.43
C THR A 306 -6.13 11.97 20.87
N LYS A 307 -5.86 11.05 19.93
CA LYS A 307 -5.15 9.77 20.10
C LYS A 307 -4.80 9.18 18.74
N GLY A 308 -4.10 8.04 18.74
CA GLY A 308 -3.68 7.31 17.56
C GLY A 308 -2.31 7.73 17.04
N ARG A 309 -1.83 7.01 16.02
CA ARG A 309 -0.56 7.30 15.33
C ARG A 309 -0.72 8.31 14.20
N TRP A 310 -1.91 8.31 13.59
CA TRP A 310 -2.30 9.15 12.45
C TRP A 310 -2.04 10.65 12.74
N PRO A 311 -1.54 11.47 11.78
CA PRO A 311 -1.31 11.19 10.36
C PRO A 311 -0.10 10.30 10.04
N THR A 312 0.63 9.84 11.05
CA THR A 312 1.83 9.00 10.88
C THR A 312 1.50 7.52 11.00
N ILE A 313 2.28 6.64 10.36
CA ILE A 313 2.19 5.18 10.53
C ILE A 313 3.08 4.71 11.70
N TRP A 314 4.25 5.34 11.82
CA TRP A 314 5.37 4.89 12.65
C TRP A 314 5.58 5.70 13.93
N GLY A 315 4.81 6.76 14.15
CA GLY A 315 4.83 7.45 15.43
C GLY A 315 4.17 6.63 16.56
N ASP A 316 4.46 7.01 17.80
CA ASP A 316 3.72 6.50 18.97
C ASP A 316 2.22 6.81 18.87
N ASP A 317 1.41 6.03 19.58
CA ASP A 317 0.01 6.36 19.83
C ASP A 317 -0.07 7.48 20.88
N LYS A 318 -0.31 8.72 20.44
CA LYS A 318 -0.38 9.90 21.31
C LYS A 318 -1.11 11.07 20.62
N PRO A 319 -1.69 12.03 21.38
CA PRO A 319 -2.21 13.27 20.81
C PRO A 319 -1.13 14.02 20.04
N ARG A 320 -1.52 14.69 18.94
CA ARG A 320 -0.60 15.47 18.08
C ARG A 320 -1.21 16.81 17.72
N GLU A 321 -0.37 17.84 17.66
CA GLU A 321 -0.72 19.14 17.06
C GLU A 321 0.24 19.40 15.90
N LEU A 322 -0.28 19.64 14.71
CA LEU A 322 0.48 19.73 13.46
C LEU A 322 -0.07 20.86 12.58
N ILE A 323 0.81 21.57 11.88
CA ILE A 323 0.42 22.60 10.91
C ILE A 323 0.55 22.01 9.51
N THR A 324 -0.54 22.10 8.74
CA THR A 324 -0.67 21.48 7.41
C THR A 324 -1.84 22.11 6.65
N THR A 325 -2.18 21.58 5.48
CA THR A 325 -3.32 21.96 4.63
C THR A 325 -4.27 20.77 4.44
N ARG A 326 -5.50 21.02 3.96
CA ARG A 326 -6.43 19.92 3.63
C ARG A 326 -5.92 19.11 2.44
N ARG A 327 -5.21 19.77 1.50
CA ARG A 327 -4.56 19.10 0.37
C ARG A 327 -3.48 18.13 0.83
N GLU A 328 -2.53 18.55 1.66
CA GLU A 328 -1.44 17.67 2.14
C GLU A 328 -1.97 16.43 2.87
N VAL A 329 -2.96 16.61 3.74
CA VAL A 329 -3.61 15.51 4.48
C VAL A 329 -4.17 14.45 3.52
N LEU A 330 -4.88 14.86 2.46
CA LEU A 330 -5.40 13.94 1.45
C LEU A 330 -4.35 13.48 0.43
N SER A 331 -3.25 14.22 0.23
CA SER A 331 -2.18 13.87 -0.71
C SER A 331 -1.23 12.81 -0.16
N TRP A 332 -0.98 12.86 1.15
CA TRP A 332 0.11 12.11 1.80
C TRP A 332 -0.31 11.27 3.02
N CYS A 333 -1.47 11.54 3.65
CA CYS A 333 -1.80 10.97 4.97
C CYS A 333 -3.03 10.03 4.96
N ALA A 334 -3.71 9.85 3.82
CA ALA A 334 -4.90 9.00 3.69
C ALA A 334 -4.84 8.19 2.39
N ASP A 335 -5.06 6.88 2.45
CA ASP A 335 -5.19 6.06 1.25
C ASP A 335 -6.63 6.18 0.73
N ILE A 336 -6.79 6.84 -0.43
CA ILE A 336 -8.11 7.13 -1.03
C ILE A 336 -8.41 6.25 -2.25
N GLN A 337 -7.52 5.30 -2.59
CA GLN A 337 -7.68 4.46 -3.80
C GLN A 337 -7.39 2.98 -3.59
N SER A 338 -6.47 2.61 -2.70
CA SER A 338 -5.89 1.24 -2.68
C SER A 338 -6.72 0.22 -1.92
N TYR A 339 -7.71 0.68 -1.13
CA TYR A 339 -8.56 -0.14 -0.30
C TYR A 339 -10.00 0.40 -0.34
N ALA A 340 -10.99 -0.49 -0.35
CA ALA A 340 -12.40 -0.10 -0.34
C ALA A 340 -12.83 0.48 1.03
N PRO A 341 -13.91 1.30 1.11
CA PRO A 341 -14.28 2.03 2.32
C PRO A 341 -14.63 1.18 3.55
N THR A 342 -14.30 1.68 4.74
CA THR A 342 -14.49 0.99 6.04
C THR A 342 -15.96 0.78 6.42
N LYS A 343 -16.33 -0.30 7.12
CA LYS A 343 -17.64 -0.37 7.82
C LYS A 343 -17.87 0.83 8.78
N PRO A 344 -16.90 1.20 9.64
CA PRO A 344 -16.86 2.49 10.34
C PRO A 344 -17.09 3.74 9.47
N LEU A 345 -16.63 3.75 8.21
CA LEU A 345 -16.78 4.89 7.32
C LEU A 345 -18.16 4.88 6.63
N PHE A 346 -18.66 3.74 6.15
CA PHE A 346 -20.05 3.60 5.72
C PHE A 346 -21.02 4.01 6.83
N ARG A 347 -20.71 3.67 8.10
CA ARG A 347 -21.48 4.14 9.25
C ARG A 347 -21.43 5.66 9.44
N LEU A 348 -20.26 6.29 9.28
CA LEU A 348 -20.10 7.74 9.38
C LEU A 348 -20.84 8.46 8.23
N LEU A 349 -20.72 7.95 7.01
CA LEU A 349 -21.47 8.43 5.84
C LEU A 349 -22.98 8.26 6.04
N ALA A 350 -23.44 7.13 6.58
CA ALA A 350 -24.84 6.92 6.95
C ALA A 350 -25.33 7.91 8.01
N GLU A 351 -24.49 8.41 8.91
CA GLU A 351 -24.91 9.46 9.86
C GLU A 351 -25.27 10.74 9.12
N HIS A 352 -24.43 11.16 8.17
CA HIS A 352 -24.54 12.43 7.45
C HIS A 352 -25.38 12.37 6.16
N ALA A 353 -25.73 11.18 5.66
CA ALA A 353 -26.67 11.01 4.55
C ALA A 353 -28.07 11.52 4.95
N SER A 354 -28.57 12.49 4.19
CA SER A 354 -29.91 13.07 4.35
C SER A 354 -31.00 12.27 3.62
N GLU A 355 -30.66 11.65 2.49
CA GLU A 355 -31.58 10.82 1.70
C GLU A 355 -31.82 9.45 2.39
N PRO A 356 -33.08 9.10 2.74
CA PRO A 356 -33.38 7.86 3.45
C PRO A 356 -32.89 6.58 2.75
N ASN A 357 -32.98 6.52 1.41
CA ASN A 357 -32.54 5.36 0.64
C ASN A 357 -31.02 5.16 0.75
N GLU A 358 -30.23 6.21 0.50
CA GLU A 358 -28.77 6.18 0.62
C GLU A 358 -28.33 5.86 2.06
N LYS A 359 -28.99 6.48 3.05
CA LYS A 359 -28.77 6.20 4.47
C LYS A 359 -29.03 4.73 4.82
N LYS A 360 -30.05 4.10 4.24
CA LYS A 360 -30.37 2.68 4.43
C LYS A 360 -29.32 1.77 3.80
N ILE A 361 -28.87 2.06 2.57
CA ILE A 361 -27.80 1.32 1.88
C ILE A 361 -26.48 1.41 2.66
N LEU A 362 -26.06 2.61 3.06
CA LEU A 362 -24.84 2.84 3.84
C LEU A 362 -24.91 2.16 5.22
N SER A 363 -26.09 2.16 5.85
CA SER A 363 -26.33 1.42 7.10
C SER A 363 -26.18 -0.09 6.91
N TYR A 364 -26.74 -0.65 5.83
CA TYR A 364 -26.62 -2.06 5.48
C TYR A 364 -25.17 -2.47 5.22
N LEU A 365 -24.41 -1.70 4.44
CA LEU A 365 -22.97 -1.92 4.22
C LEU A 365 -22.15 -1.89 5.53
N SER A 366 -22.66 -1.21 6.57
CA SER A 366 -22.04 -1.18 7.90
C SER A 366 -22.58 -2.22 8.90
N SER A 367 -23.57 -3.05 8.53
CA SER A 367 -24.24 -4.04 9.41
C SER A 367 -23.70 -5.47 9.26
N ALA A 368 -24.26 -6.45 9.99
CA ALA A 368 -23.94 -7.88 9.79
C ALA A 368 -24.46 -8.45 8.47
N GLN A 369 -25.40 -7.76 7.80
CA GLN A 369 -26.00 -8.22 6.55
C GLN A 369 -25.18 -7.79 5.32
N GLY A 370 -24.65 -6.57 5.28
CA GLY A 370 -23.72 -6.10 4.24
C GLY A 370 -22.28 -6.58 4.47
N GLN A 371 -22.06 -7.89 4.54
CA GLN A 371 -20.78 -8.49 4.92
C GLN A 371 -19.74 -8.50 3.78
N GLY A 372 -19.16 -7.33 3.48
CA GLY A 372 -17.82 -7.21 2.87
C GLY A 372 -16.83 -6.61 3.88
N ALA A 373 -15.59 -7.09 3.92
CA ALA A 373 -14.55 -6.59 4.82
C ALA A 373 -13.62 -5.62 4.07
N PHE A 374 -13.75 -4.34 4.39
CA PHE A 374 -13.15 -3.21 3.67
C PHE A 374 -12.71 -2.14 4.70
N PHE A 375 -11.69 -1.33 4.40
CA PHE A 375 -11.11 -0.30 5.27
C PHE A 375 -10.45 0.83 4.46
N LEU A 376 -10.77 2.12 4.70
CA LEU A 376 -9.83 3.20 4.37
C LEU A 376 -8.71 3.22 5.42
N ASN A 377 -7.48 3.31 4.94
CA ASN A 377 -6.25 3.20 5.74
C ASN A 377 -5.40 4.47 5.62
N THR A 378 -4.36 4.60 6.46
CA THR A 378 -3.30 5.59 6.24
C THR A 378 -2.57 5.28 4.93
N LEU A 379 -2.12 6.29 4.19
CA LEU A 379 -1.39 6.09 2.93
C LEU A 379 -0.04 5.42 3.19
N MET A 380 0.06 4.14 2.88
CA MET A 380 1.28 3.36 3.10
C MET A 380 2.37 3.72 2.07
N PRO A 381 3.66 3.74 2.45
CA PRO A 381 4.74 3.62 1.49
C PRO A 381 4.66 2.30 0.75
N ARG A 382 5.15 2.28 -0.48
CA ARG A 382 5.27 1.07 -1.30
C ARG A 382 6.74 0.71 -1.42
N PHE A 383 7.07 -0.57 -1.20
CA PHE A 383 8.43 -1.06 -1.20
C PHE A 383 8.83 -1.60 -2.57
N TYR A 384 10.08 -1.37 -2.96
CA TYR A 384 10.66 -1.79 -4.23
C TYR A 384 12.06 -2.38 -4.00
N SER A 385 12.27 -3.60 -4.47
CA SER A 385 13.54 -4.34 -4.33
C SER A 385 14.60 -3.76 -5.28
N LEU A 386 15.83 -3.63 -4.80
CA LEU A 386 16.95 -3.06 -5.56
C LEU A 386 17.41 -4.00 -6.67
N SER A 387 17.52 -3.47 -7.88
CA SER A 387 17.77 -4.25 -9.10
C SER A 387 19.23 -4.27 -9.58
N GLN A 388 20.16 -3.78 -8.76
CA GLN A 388 21.59 -3.75 -9.06
C GLN A 388 22.46 -4.02 -7.83
N ASP A 389 23.78 -3.96 -8.01
CA ASP A 389 24.74 -3.84 -6.92
C ASP A 389 25.12 -2.37 -6.63
N PRO A 390 24.56 -1.72 -5.59
CA PRO A 390 24.87 -0.33 -5.26
C PRO A 390 26.31 -0.15 -4.71
N GLN A 391 27.01 -1.24 -4.35
CA GLN A 391 28.43 -1.16 -3.97
C GLN A 391 29.36 -1.01 -5.19
N ILE A 392 28.81 -1.20 -6.40
CA ILE A 392 29.54 -1.19 -7.68
C ILE A 392 29.04 -0.05 -8.58
N SER A 393 27.78 0.37 -8.41
CA SER A 393 27.17 1.49 -9.13
C SER A 393 27.61 2.86 -8.62
N CYS A 394 28.89 3.17 -8.86
CA CYS A 394 29.40 4.54 -8.82
C CYS A 394 29.73 4.98 -10.26
N GLN A 395 28.82 5.74 -10.88
CA GLN A 395 29.05 6.25 -12.24
C GLN A 395 30.04 7.41 -12.19
N TYR A 396 31.21 7.23 -12.81
CA TYR A 396 32.21 8.28 -12.98
C TYR A 396 31.88 9.17 -14.18
N LYS A 397 31.64 10.46 -13.95
CA LYS A 397 31.46 11.45 -15.01
C LYS A 397 32.51 12.55 -14.89
N GLY A 398 33.74 12.20 -15.28
CA GLY A 398 34.93 12.99 -14.95
C GLY A 398 35.43 12.62 -13.55
N SER A 399 35.62 13.62 -12.68
CA SER A 399 36.09 13.44 -11.30
C SER A 399 34.98 13.16 -10.28
N GLU A 400 33.71 13.31 -10.64
CA GLU A 400 32.57 13.01 -9.76
C GLU A 400 32.17 11.53 -9.85
N CYS A 401 32.01 10.88 -8.70
CA CYS A 401 31.53 9.51 -8.54
C CYS A 401 30.09 9.56 -7.98
N ARG A 402 29.09 9.24 -8.81
CA ARG A 402 27.67 9.30 -8.39
C ARG A 402 27.18 7.94 -7.93
N ARG A 403 26.66 7.87 -6.71
CA ARG A 403 26.11 6.64 -6.11
C ARG A 403 24.67 6.47 -6.58
N LEU A 404 24.37 5.40 -7.32
CA LEU A 404 23.03 5.17 -7.85
C LEU A 404 22.29 4.02 -7.14
N VAL A 405 21.00 4.26 -6.96
CA VAL A 405 19.81 3.42 -6.74
C VAL A 405 19.06 2.88 -7.96
N GLU A 406 19.17 1.62 -8.39
CA GLU A 406 18.34 1.13 -9.52
C GLU A 406 17.14 0.28 -9.05
N VAL A 407 15.92 0.60 -9.50
CA VAL A 407 14.67 -0.15 -9.21
C VAL A 407 13.79 -0.33 -10.45
N ALA A 408 12.97 -1.39 -10.45
CA ALA A 408 11.98 -1.64 -11.50
C ALA A 408 10.54 -1.69 -10.97
N VAL A 409 9.59 -1.20 -11.76
CA VAL A 409 8.21 -0.96 -11.37
C VAL A 409 7.27 -1.31 -12.53
N THR A 410 6.56 -2.42 -12.41
CA THR A 410 5.39 -2.69 -13.27
C THR A 410 4.20 -1.86 -12.80
N VAL A 411 3.50 -1.20 -13.73
CA VAL A 411 2.27 -0.48 -13.40
C VAL A 411 1.17 -1.46 -13.00
N ALA A 412 0.52 -1.21 -11.87
CA ALA A 412 -0.65 -1.94 -11.43
C ALA A 412 -1.89 -1.21 -11.94
N GLU A 413 -2.81 -1.93 -12.58
CA GLU A 413 -3.96 -1.37 -13.30
C GLU A 413 -5.24 -2.14 -12.95
N SER A 414 -6.34 -1.40 -12.84
CA SER A 414 -7.72 -1.91 -12.76
C SER A 414 -8.61 -1.15 -13.73
N ASP A 415 -9.84 -1.59 -13.94
CA ASP A 415 -10.87 -0.78 -14.59
C ASP A 415 -11.18 0.48 -13.75
N ASP A 416 -11.61 1.56 -14.41
CA ASP A 416 -12.20 2.74 -13.76
C ASP A 416 -13.71 2.81 -14.07
N TRP A 417 -14.53 3.20 -13.09
CA TRP A 417 -15.98 3.39 -13.27
C TRP A 417 -16.33 4.50 -14.25
N ARG A 418 -15.39 5.44 -14.48
CA ARG A 418 -15.47 6.49 -15.50
C ARG A 418 -15.25 5.97 -16.92
N GLY A 419 -14.80 4.72 -17.07
CA GLY A 419 -14.28 4.14 -18.30
C GLY A 419 -12.77 4.32 -18.43
N GLY A 420 -12.11 3.38 -19.11
CA GLY A 420 -10.65 3.29 -19.14
C GLY A 420 -10.09 2.60 -17.90
N SER A 421 -8.81 2.84 -17.61
CA SER A 421 -8.08 2.16 -16.52
C SER A 421 -7.54 3.13 -15.46
N ARG A 422 -7.58 2.66 -14.21
CA ARG A 422 -7.02 3.30 -13.02
C ARG A 422 -5.72 2.61 -12.62
N THR A 423 -4.64 3.36 -12.56
CA THR A 423 -3.36 2.87 -12.02
C THR A 423 -3.37 2.89 -10.49
N GLY A 424 -2.76 1.90 -9.83
CA GLY A 424 -2.51 1.90 -8.38
C GLY A 424 -1.60 3.06 -7.92
N VAL A 425 -1.73 3.48 -6.66
CA VAL A 425 -1.11 4.74 -6.17
C VAL A 425 0.41 4.76 -6.34
N GLY A 426 1.11 3.74 -5.83
CA GLY A 426 2.58 3.70 -5.85
C GLY A 426 3.19 3.64 -7.25
N SER A 427 2.79 2.64 -8.04
CA SER A 427 3.34 2.45 -9.40
C SER A 427 2.80 3.45 -10.42
N GLY A 428 1.60 4.02 -10.22
CA GLY A 428 1.08 5.13 -11.02
C GLY A 428 1.74 6.48 -10.71
N TYR A 429 2.13 6.71 -9.45
CA TYR A 429 2.95 7.88 -9.06
C TYR A 429 4.33 7.79 -9.72
N LEU A 430 4.98 6.63 -9.67
CA LEU A 430 6.27 6.40 -10.31
C LEU A 430 6.18 6.44 -11.84
N GLU A 431 5.15 5.88 -12.48
CA GLU A 431 4.90 6.06 -13.92
C GLU A 431 4.85 7.54 -14.32
N SER A 432 4.12 8.37 -13.55
CA SER A 432 4.01 9.80 -13.83
C SER A 432 5.38 10.50 -13.83
N LEU A 433 6.29 10.08 -12.96
CA LEU A 433 7.67 10.59 -12.93
C LEU A 433 8.53 10.02 -14.08
N ALA A 434 8.41 8.72 -14.40
CA ALA A 434 9.11 8.13 -15.54
C ALA A 434 8.74 8.80 -16.87
N ARG A 435 7.44 8.98 -17.13
CA ARG A 435 6.97 9.66 -18.35
C ARG A 435 7.51 11.08 -18.45
N ARG A 436 7.47 11.86 -17.34
CA ARG A 436 8.03 13.21 -17.30
C ARG A 436 9.55 13.25 -17.50
N ALA A 437 10.30 12.24 -17.04
CA ALA A 437 11.73 12.14 -17.27
C ALA A 437 12.02 11.84 -18.75
N ILE A 438 11.40 10.79 -19.30
CA ILE A 438 11.55 10.35 -20.70
C ILE A 438 11.13 11.46 -21.67
N GLU A 439 10.00 12.14 -21.43
CA GLU A 439 9.51 13.25 -22.24
C GLU A 439 10.40 14.51 -22.17
N ALA A 440 11.17 14.70 -21.10
CA ALA A 440 12.10 15.81 -20.97
C ALA A 440 13.44 15.48 -21.64
N GLU A 441 13.96 14.28 -21.42
CA GLU A 441 15.18 13.78 -22.09
C GLU A 441 15.02 13.76 -23.62
N ALA A 442 13.85 13.32 -24.13
CA ALA A 442 13.51 13.38 -25.54
C ALA A 442 13.45 14.80 -26.14
N LYS A 443 13.35 15.84 -25.30
CA LYS A 443 13.42 17.27 -25.69
C LYS A 443 14.80 17.89 -25.42
N GLY A 444 15.71 17.17 -24.75
CA GLY A 444 16.95 17.73 -24.21
C GLY A 444 16.76 18.63 -22.98
N GLU A 445 15.58 18.59 -22.36
CA GLU A 445 15.24 19.38 -21.17
C GLU A 445 15.74 18.69 -19.89
N LYS A 446 16.36 19.45 -18.98
CA LYS A 446 16.64 18.99 -17.61
C LYS A 446 15.48 19.36 -16.69
N VAL A 447 14.84 18.36 -16.10
CA VAL A 447 13.73 18.52 -15.16
C VAL A 447 14.14 18.11 -13.75
N ASP A 448 13.78 18.94 -12.76
CA ASP A 448 13.98 18.65 -11.33
C ASP A 448 12.92 17.63 -10.88
N LEU A 449 13.23 16.33 -10.98
CA LEU A 449 12.34 15.24 -10.58
C LEU A 449 12.93 14.46 -9.43
N HIS A 450 12.09 14.18 -8.43
CA HIS A 450 12.50 13.55 -7.18
C HIS A 450 11.51 12.48 -6.73
N ILE A 451 12.03 11.49 -6.01
CA ILE A 451 11.27 10.42 -5.35
C ILE A 451 11.47 10.58 -3.83
N PRO A 452 10.41 10.83 -3.04
CA PRO A 452 10.47 10.77 -1.59
C PRO A 452 10.58 9.31 -1.13
N MET A 453 11.77 8.90 -0.68
CA MET A 453 12.08 7.52 -0.30
C MET A 453 12.91 7.42 0.98
N PHE A 454 12.83 6.26 1.64
CA PHE A 454 13.70 5.87 2.75
C PHE A 454 14.27 4.48 2.49
N ARG A 455 15.44 4.17 3.04
CA ARG A 455 16.05 2.83 2.97
C ARG A 455 15.17 1.81 3.70
N GLY A 456 14.99 0.62 3.11
CA GLY A 456 14.04 -0.38 3.59
C GLY A 456 14.25 -0.78 5.06
N LEU A 457 13.19 -0.69 5.87
CA LEU A 457 13.21 -0.93 7.32
C LEU A 457 13.37 -2.41 7.74
N MET A 458 13.54 -3.31 6.78
CA MET A 458 13.62 -4.75 7.00
C MET A 458 14.94 -5.28 6.46
N ALA A 459 15.59 -6.17 7.22
CA ALA A 459 16.59 -7.07 6.67
C ALA A 459 15.86 -8.02 5.70
N ASN A 460 15.79 -7.63 4.43
CA ASN A 460 15.27 -8.49 3.37
C ASN A 460 16.13 -9.78 3.37
N PRO A 461 15.54 -10.98 3.43
CA PRO A 461 16.30 -12.21 3.36
C PRO A 461 17.24 -12.28 2.13
N LEU A 462 16.87 -11.67 0.99
CA LEU A 462 17.75 -11.49 -0.18
C LEU A 462 19.05 -10.72 0.15
N ALA A 463 18.99 -9.71 1.01
CA ALA A 463 20.13 -8.87 1.39
C ALA A 463 21.18 -9.59 2.29
N THR A 464 20.98 -10.87 2.58
CA THR A 464 21.88 -11.68 3.41
C THR A 464 23.21 -11.92 2.69
N ARG A 465 24.33 -11.58 3.32
CA ARG A 465 25.67 -11.91 2.79
C ARG A 465 25.98 -13.38 3.07
N PHE A 466 26.22 -14.15 2.02
CA PHE A 466 26.56 -15.57 2.12
C PHE A 466 28.08 -15.78 2.08
N ALA A 467 28.59 -16.71 2.90
CA ALA A 467 30.02 -16.98 3.03
C ALA A 467 30.62 -17.85 1.91
N SER A 468 29.80 -18.38 0.98
CA SER A 468 30.27 -19.31 -0.06
C SER A 468 29.60 -19.09 -1.42
N ASP A 469 30.39 -19.28 -2.48
CA ASP A 469 29.92 -19.28 -3.87
C ASP A 469 29.37 -20.65 -4.31
N GLY A 470 28.38 -21.11 -3.55
CA GLY A 470 27.55 -22.27 -3.87
C GLY A 470 26.63 -22.05 -5.07
N PRO A 471 26.06 -23.13 -5.63
CA PRO A 471 25.14 -23.09 -6.76
C PRO A 471 23.84 -22.37 -6.40
N MET A 472 23.28 -21.63 -7.35
CA MET A 472 22.18 -20.70 -7.08
C MET A 472 21.13 -20.71 -8.20
N LEU A 473 19.87 -20.93 -7.84
CA LEU A 473 18.72 -20.90 -8.75
C LEU A 473 17.82 -19.70 -8.41
N LEU A 474 17.55 -18.85 -9.39
CA LEU A 474 16.79 -17.60 -9.26
C LEU A 474 15.52 -17.71 -10.12
N ILE A 475 14.33 -17.68 -9.52
CA ILE A 475 13.06 -17.93 -10.19
C ILE A 475 12.21 -16.66 -10.13
N GLY A 476 12.15 -15.92 -11.24
CA GLY A 476 11.59 -14.56 -11.29
C GLY A 476 10.52 -14.39 -12.37
N ALA A 477 9.31 -13.99 -12.01
CA ALA A 477 8.24 -13.75 -12.98
C ALA A 477 7.94 -12.25 -13.17
N GLY A 478 7.96 -11.79 -14.42
CA GLY A 478 7.87 -10.36 -14.76
C GLY A 478 8.94 -9.55 -14.03
N VAL A 479 8.53 -8.47 -13.35
CA VAL A 479 9.42 -7.65 -12.49
C VAL A 479 10.02 -8.42 -11.30
N GLY A 480 9.60 -9.67 -11.04
CA GLY A 480 10.29 -10.60 -10.15
C GLY A 480 11.77 -10.86 -10.52
N ILE A 481 12.17 -10.61 -11.77
CA ILE A 481 13.58 -10.65 -12.20
C ILE A 481 14.43 -9.51 -11.60
N ALA A 482 13.82 -8.42 -11.14
CA ALA A 482 14.50 -7.20 -10.76
C ALA A 482 15.60 -7.41 -9.71
N PRO A 483 15.35 -7.96 -8.50
CA PRO A 483 16.42 -8.17 -7.52
C PRO A 483 17.55 -9.05 -8.06
N PHE A 484 17.22 -10.09 -8.84
CA PHE A 484 18.17 -11.08 -9.35
C PHE A 484 19.21 -10.50 -10.31
N ARG A 485 18.91 -9.42 -11.01
CA ARG A 485 19.87 -8.71 -11.85
C ARG A 485 21.14 -8.31 -11.09
N GLY A 486 21.01 -7.77 -9.87
CA GLY A 486 22.16 -7.44 -9.01
C GLY A 486 22.94 -8.67 -8.54
N PHE A 487 22.27 -9.79 -8.26
CA PHE A 487 22.93 -11.05 -7.89
C PHE A 487 23.75 -11.63 -9.04
N VAL A 488 23.19 -11.65 -10.26
CA VAL A 488 23.87 -12.20 -11.43
C VAL A 488 25.05 -11.31 -11.85
N GLN A 489 24.87 -9.98 -11.88
CA GLN A 489 25.97 -9.03 -12.10
C GLN A 489 27.14 -9.25 -11.13
N ARG A 490 26.85 -9.33 -9.81
CA ARG A 490 27.85 -9.61 -8.78
C ARG A 490 28.52 -10.99 -8.96
N ARG A 491 27.77 -12.03 -9.31
CA ARG A 491 28.32 -13.38 -9.52
C ARG A 491 29.16 -13.50 -10.78
N LEU A 492 28.82 -12.83 -11.88
CA LEU A 492 29.55 -12.91 -13.14
C LEU A 492 30.92 -12.22 -13.12
N GLN A 493 31.18 -11.33 -12.16
CA GLN A 493 32.52 -10.78 -11.91
C GLN A 493 33.51 -11.85 -11.41
N SER A 494 33.03 -12.87 -10.70
CA SER A 494 33.82 -14.04 -10.32
C SER A 494 33.86 -15.03 -11.49
N ALA A 495 34.97 -15.04 -12.25
CA ALA A 495 35.12 -15.79 -13.51
C ALA A 495 34.71 -17.29 -13.47
N ASN A 496 34.77 -17.94 -12.30
CA ASN A 496 34.38 -19.34 -12.09
C ASN A 496 32.90 -19.55 -11.71
N CYS A 497 32.07 -18.51 -11.67
CA CYS A 497 30.69 -18.57 -11.16
C CYS A 497 29.58 -18.57 -12.23
N ALA A 498 29.89 -18.35 -13.51
CA ALA A 498 28.88 -18.41 -14.58
C ALA A 498 28.17 -19.77 -14.66
N ASN A 499 28.89 -20.87 -14.40
CA ASN A 499 28.35 -22.23 -14.34
C ASN A 499 27.79 -22.60 -12.94
N LYS A 500 27.42 -21.59 -12.13
CA LYS A 500 26.89 -21.76 -10.76
C LYS A 500 25.66 -20.88 -10.47
N VAL A 501 25.15 -20.15 -11.45
CA VAL A 501 23.96 -19.32 -11.32
C VAL A 501 23.02 -19.60 -12.49
N TRP A 502 21.76 -19.89 -12.17
CA TRP A 502 20.70 -20.18 -13.13
C TRP A 502 19.49 -19.33 -12.83
N VAL A 503 18.84 -18.85 -13.89
CA VAL A 503 17.73 -17.90 -13.84
C VAL A 503 16.59 -18.43 -14.68
N LEU A 504 15.43 -18.64 -14.06
CA LEU A 504 14.18 -18.95 -14.76
C LEU A 504 13.32 -17.67 -14.79
N GLN A 505 13.32 -16.98 -15.94
CA GLN A 505 12.57 -15.73 -16.13
C GLN A 505 11.20 -16.01 -16.78
N GLY A 506 10.12 -15.87 -16.00
CA GLY A 506 8.75 -16.02 -16.52
C GLY A 506 8.23 -14.73 -17.17
N VAL A 507 7.83 -14.81 -18.45
CA VAL A 507 7.28 -13.68 -19.23
C VAL A 507 6.00 -14.10 -19.97
N ARG A 508 5.29 -13.15 -20.59
CA ARG A 508 4.19 -13.47 -21.52
C ARG A 508 4.73 -13.79 -22.92
N ASP A 509 5.52 -12.86 -23.44
CA ASP A 509 6.04 -12.79 -24.80
C ASP A 509 7.43 -12.15 -24.71
N SER A 510 8.48 -12.85 -25.16
CA SER A 510 9.84 -12.34 -25.05
C SER A 510 10.09 -11.06 -25.86
N LEU A 511 9.30 -10.80 -26.90
CA LEU A 511 9.43 -9.58 -27.73
C LEU A 511 8.84 -8.32 -27.06
N LEU A 512 8.14 -8.45 -25.94
CA LEU A 512 7.42 -7.36 -25.27
C LEU A 512 7.74 -7.25 -23.77
N ASP A 513 7.91 -8.39 -23.09
CA ASP A 513 7.98 -8.48 -21.62
C ASP A 513 9.35 -8.98 -21.10
N GLU A 514 10.34 -9.22 -21.97
CA GLU A 514 11.68 -9.68 -21.55
C GLU A 514 12.53 -8.53 -20.98
N LEU A 515 12.24 -8.19 -19.73
CA LEU A 515 13.01 -7.22 -18.96
C LEU A 515 14.49 -7.64 -18.90
N TYR A 516 15.40 -6.69 -19.16
CA TYR A 516 16.87 -6.85 -19.11
C TYR A 516 17.48 -7.85 -20.10
N SER A 517 16.91 -7.97 -21.30
CA SER A 517 17.51 -8.77 -22.38
C SER A 517 18.94 -8.31 -22.72
N GLY A 518 19.90 -9.23 -22.62
CA GLY A 518 21.30 -9.04 -23.03
C GLY A 518 22.21 -8.37 -22.01
N GLU A 519 21.73 -8.00 -20.81
CA GLU A 519 22.56 -7.33 -19.79
C GLU A 519 23.64 -8.25 -19.17
N TRP A 520 23.60 -9.57 -19.40
CA TRP A 520 24.63 -10.52 -18.94
C TRP A 520 25.58 -11.00 -20.06
N GLY A 521 25.47 -10.42 -21.26
CA GLY A 521 26.43 -10.58 -22.36
C GLY A 521 26.66 -12.03 -22.78
N VAL A 522 27.92 -12.45 -22.94
CA VAL A 522 28.30 -13.79 -23.44
C VAL A 522 27.95 -14.96 -22.48
N HIS A 523 27.37 -14.66 -21.31
CA HIS A 523 26.88 -15.64 -20.35
C HIS A 523 25.35 -15.75 -20.30
N GLU A 524 24.63 -14.86 -20.99
CA GLU A 524 23.16 -14.76 -21.02
C GLU A 524 22.50 -16.13 -21.26
N ASP A 525 22.77 -16.76 -22.41
CA ASP A 525 22.20 -18.04 -22.85
C ASP A 525 22.57 -19.25 -21.96
N LYS A 526 23.54 -19.10 -21.04
CA LYS A 526 23.99 -20.15 -20.11
C LYS A 526 23.41 -19.99 -18.72
N VAL A 527 23.14 -18.75 -18.34
CA VAL A 527 22.57 -18.39 -17.04
C VAL A 527 21.05 -18.34 -17.10
N ARG A 528 20.46 -17.87 -18.21
CA ARG A 528 19.03 -17.52 -18.29
C ARG A 528 18.23 -18.44 -19.20
N THR A 529 17.17 -19.02 -18.64
CA THR A 529 16.06 -19.64 -19.38
C THR A 529 14.86 -18.69 -19.32
N VAL A 530 14.35 -18.26 -20.48
CA VAL A 530 13.15 -17.42 -20.58
C VAL A 530 11.93 -18.31 -20.88
N VAL A 531 10.94 -18.29 -19.98
CA VAL A 531 9.75 -19.15 -20.05
C VAL A 531 8.54 -18.32 -20.46
N GLN A 532 7.95 -18.63 -21.61
CA GLN A 532 6.89 -17.84 -22.23
C GLN A 532 5.50 -18.46 -21.99
N SER A 533 4.63 -17.71 -21.33
CA SER A 533 3.27 -18.14 -20.95
C SER A 533 2.20 -17.88 -22.03
N ARG A 534 2.50 -17.12 -23.09
CA ARG A 534 1.56 -16.81 -24.19
C ARG A 534 2.10 -17.09 -25.60
N LYS A 535 3.29 -17.68 -25.70
CA LYS A 535 3.96 -18.05 -26.96
C LYS A 535 4.69 -19.38 -26.81
N GLY A 536 4.99 -20.01 -27.94
CA GLY A 536 5.63 -21.32 -27.97
C GLY A 536 4.79 -22.36 -27.22
N GLU A 537 5.41 -23.08 -26.30
CA GLU A 537 4.76 -24.14 -25.52
C GLU A 537 3.81 -23.63 -24.42
N SER A 538 3.69 -22.31 -24.22
CA SER A 538 2.76 -21.68 -23.27
C SER A 538 2.87 -22.21 -21.84
N ARG A 539 4.10 -22.18 -21.30
CA ARG A 539 4.45 -22.68 -19.96
C ARG A 539 4.69 -21.52 -18.97
N TYR A 540 4.67 -21.82 -17.68
CA TYR A 540 5.17 -20.92 -16.63
C TYR A 540 6.41 -21.53 -15.96
N VAL A 541 7.06 -20.76 -15.10
CA VAL A 541 8.32 -21.15 -14.44
C VAL A 541 8.22 -22.44 -13.63
N GLN A 542 7.06 -22.78 -13.05
CA GLN A 542 6.89 -24.03 -12.29
C GLN A 542 6.79 -25.29 -13.17
N GLU A 543 6.44 -25.18 -14.45
CA GLU A 543 6.60 -26.31 -15.38
C GLU A 543 8.08 -26.48 -15.76
N GLU A 544 8.82 -25.38 -15.92
CA GLU A 544 10.25 -25.44 -16.24
C GLU A 544 11.11 -25.94 -15.06
N VAL A 545 10.71 -25.65 -13.81
CA VAL A 545 11.29 -26.29 -12.60
C VAL A 545 11.17 -27.81 -12.63
N ARG A 546 10.03 -28.35 -13.11
CA ARG A 546 9.83 -29.81 -13.27
C ARG A 546 10.60 -30.36 -14.47
N HIS A 547 10.69 -29.60 -15.56
CA HIS A 547 11.45 -29.98 -16.75
C HIS A 547 12.95 -30.08 -16.46
N GLN A 548 13.50 -29.12 -15.72
CA GLN A 548 14.91 -29.07 -15.33
C GLN A 548 15.18 -29.78 -13.98
N ALA A 549 14.39 -30.80 -13.62
CA ALA A 549 14.42 -31.44 -12.31
C ALA A 549 15.82 -31.93 -11.86
N ASP A 550 16.69 -32.37 -12.77
CA ASP A 550 18.06 -32.79 -12.43
C ASP A 550 18.97 -31.62 -12.04
N LEU A 551 18.83 -30.46 -12.72
CA LEU A 551 19.53 -29.23 -12.35
C LEU A 551 18.99 -28.68 -11.02
N VAL A 552 17.66 -28.63 -10.89
CA VAL A 552 17.00 -28.19 -9.66
C VAL A 552 17.43 -29.09 -8.49
N TRP A 553 17.45 -30.42 -8.66
CA TRP A 553 17.97 -31.37 -7.67
C TRP A 553 19.44 -31.11 -7.32
N PHE A 554 20.31 -30.91 -8.31
CA PHE A 554 21.71 -30.55 -8.10
C PHE A 554 21.87 -29.29 -7.24
N VAL A 555 21.08 -28.23 -7.49
CA VAL A 555 21.11 -27.01 -6.68
C VAL A 555 20.57 -27.26 -5.26
N ILE A 556 19.39 -27.88 -5.10
CA ILE A 556 18.75 -28.01 -3.77
C ILE A 556 19.44 -29.04 -2.89
N ASN A 557 19.99 -30.12 -3.46
CA ASN A 557 20.74 -31.13 -2.70
C ASN A 557 22.18 -30.71 -2.39
N SER A 558 22.69 -29.64 -3.02
CA SER A 558 24.01 -29.08 -2.69
C SER A 558 24.03 -28.51 -1.27
N LEU A 559 25.15 -28.75 -0.58
CA LEU A 559 25.37 -28.43 0.85
C LEU A 559 25.22 -26.93 1.14
N ASP A 560 25.66 -26.08 0.22
CA ASP A 560 25.54 -24.63 0.25
C ASP A 560 24.71 -24.04 -0.90
N GLY A 561 23.95 -24.90 -1.60
CA GLY A 561 23.10 -24.50 -2.72
C GLY A 561 21.85 -23.74 -2.29
N ARG A 562 21.44 -22.76 -3.09
CA ARG A 562 20.40 -21.77 -2.73
C ARG A 562 19.37 -21.59 -3.82
N VAL A 563 18.10 -21.42 -3.42
CA VAL A 563 16.98 -21.11 -4.30
C VAL A 563 16.30 -19.83 -3.83
N PHE A 564 16.06 -18.93 -4.78
CA PHE A 564 15.38 -17.66 -4.54
C PHE A 564 14.19 -17.50 -5.49
N VAL A 565 13.04 -17.08 -4.98
CA VAL A 565 11.79 -16.93 -5.75
C VAL A 565 11.22 -15.53 -5.57
N CYS A 566 10.94 -14.83 -6.67
CA CYS A 566 10.44 -13.45 -6.67
C CYS A 566 9.32 -13.21 -7.70
N GLY A 567 8.29 -12.44 -7.32
CA GLY A 567 7.13 -12.15 -8.15
C GLY A 567 5.81 -12.27 -7.41
N SER A 568 4.72 -12.49 -8.14
CA SER A 568 3.37 -12.72 -7.56
C SER A 568 3.36 -13.95 -6.66
N GLY A 569 2.96 -13.80 -5.40
CA GLY A 569 2.81 -14.95 -4.49
C GLY A 569 1.73 -15.91 -4.96
N LYS A 570 0.56 -15.35 -5.31
CA LYS A 570 -0.58 -16.08 -5.83
C LYS A 570 -0.28 -16.68 -7.20
N GLY A 571 -0.57 -17.97 -7.37
CA GLY A 571 -0.34 -18.76 -8.59
C GLY A 571 1.14 -19.10 -8.82
N MET A 572 2.02 -18.11 -8.96
CA MET A 572 3.43 -18.32 -9.30
C MET A 572 4.23 -18.83 -8.11
N GLY A 573 4.25 -18.10 -6.98
CA GLY A 573 4.96 -18.54 -5.77
C GLY A 573 4.45 -19.90 -5.26
N GLU A 574 3.13 -20.05 -5.14
CA GLU A 574 2.45 -21.30 -4.77
C GLU A 574 2.80 -22.46 -5.72
N GLY A 575 2.79 -22.22 -7.03
CA GLY A 575 3.10 -23.23 -8.05
C GLY A 575 4.57 -23.64 -8.07
N VAL A 576 5.49 -22.69 -7.88
CA VAL A 576 6.94 -22.94 -7.80
C VAL A 576 7.27 -23.73 -6.54
N GLU A 577 6.69 -23.40 -5.39
CA GLU A 577 6.91 -24.16 -4.15
C GLU A 577 6.41 -25.61 -4.29
N ALA A 578 5.24 -25.83 -4.89
CA ALA A 578 4.75 -27.18 -5.20
C ALA A 578 5.70 -27.95 -6.14
N ALA A 579 6.17 -27.33 -7.23
CA ALA A 579 7.11 -27.94 -8.16
C ALA A 579 8.46 -28.29 -7.49
N LEU A 580 8.95 -27.45 -6.59
CA LEU A 580 10.17 -27.67 -5.82
C LEU A 580 10.02 -28.84 -4.81
N VAL A 581 8.85 -29.00 -4.21
CA VAL A 581 8.51 -30.18 -3.38
C VAL A 581 8.47 -31.44 -4.24
N GLU A 582 7.78 -31.42 -5.39
CA GLU A 582 7.70 -32.54 -6.32
C GLU A 582 9.09 -33.01 -6.80
N VAL A 583 9.98 -32.08 -7.18
CA VAL A 583 11.36 -32.40 -7.57
C VAL A 583 12.15 -33.03 -6.41
N ALA A 584 12.02 -32.49 -5.19
CA ALA A 584 12.69 -33.05 -4.01
C ALA A 584 12.20 -34.48 -3.69
N MET A 585 10.90 -34.75 -3.83
CA MET A 585 10.34 -36.10 -3.70
C MET A 585 10.86 -37.04 -4.79
N ALA A 586 10.76 -36.64 -6.06
CA ALA A 586 11.08 -37.50 -7.21
C ALA A 586 12.58 -37.78 -7.37
N LYS A 587 13.45 -36.81 -7.09
CA LYS A 587 14.92 -36.95 -7.26
C LYS A 587 15.66 -37.32 -5.98
N GLY A 588 15.12 -36.95 -4.82
CA GLY A 588 15.63 -37.36 -3.51
C GLY A 588 15.07 -38.69 -2.99
N ASN A 589 14.08 -39.28 -3.67
CA ASN A 589 13.31 -40.43 -3.20
C ASN A 589 12.70 -40.20 -1.81
N LEU A 590 12.21 -38.97 -1.57
CA LEU A 590 11.61 -38.54 -0.31
C LEU A 590 10.10 -38.72 -0.33
N ASN A 591 9.51 -39.16 0.79
CA ASN A 591 8.07 -39.04 0.97
C ASN A 591 7.66 -37.60 1.31
N ALA A 592 6.36 -37.28 1.23
CA ALA A 592 5.87 -35.91 1.42
C ALA A 592 6.34 -35.25 2.74
N LYS A 593 6.34 -35.98 3.86
CA LYS A 593 6.78 -35.45 5.16
C LYS A 593 8.30 -35.21 5.21
N GLU A 594 9.07 -36.01 4.49
CA GLU A 594 10.52 -35.83 4.37
C GLU A 594 10.85 -34.62 3.48
N ALA A 595 10.07 -34.39 2.42
CA ALA A 595 10.16 -33.19 1.59
C ALA A 595 9.75 -31.92 2.36
N ASP A 596 8.68 -31.96 3.17
CA ASP A 596 8.30 -30.87 4.07
C ASP A 596 9.44 -30.52 5.04
N MET A 597 10.01 -31.54 5.72
CA MET A 597 11.15 -31.35 6.64
C MET A 597 12.42 -30.85 5.92
N PHE A 598 12.68 -31.32 4.70
CA PHE A 598 13.79 -30.84 3.87
C PHE A 598 13.64 -29.35 3.55
N TRP A 599 12.47 -28.93 3.08
CA TRP A 599 12.21 -27.54 2.74
C TRP A 599 12.10 -26.63 3.97
N GLN A 600 11.62 -27.12 5.12
CA GLN A 600 11.71 -26.41 6.39
C GLN A 600 13.17 -26.13 6.77
N ARG A 601 14.05 -27.15 6.74
CA ARG A 601 15.49 -26.96 7.02
C ARG A 601 16.15 -26.00 6.03
N LYS A 602 15.78 -26.03 4.75
CA LYS A 602 16.26 -25.09 3.74
C LYS A 602 15.81 -23.64 4.02
N LYS A 603 14.58 -23.43 4.52
CA LYS A 603 14.10 -22.12 5.00
C LYS A 603 14.87 -21.64 6.22
N GLU A 604 15.02 -22.49 7.23
CA GLU A 604 15.75 -22.19 8.48
C GLU A 604 17.23 -21.87 8.23
N ALA A 605 17.88 -22.54 7.27
CA ALA A 605 19.26 -22.30 6.87
C ALA A 605 19.46 -21.11 5.90
N GLY A 606 18.40 -20.38 5.52
CA GLY A 606 18.48 -19.29 4.53
C GLY A 606 18.87 -19.77 3.12
N GLN A 607 18.61 -21.04 2.80
CA GLN A 607 18.90 -21.68 1.52
C GLN A 607 17.67 -21.76 0.59
N TYR A 608 16.46 -21.54 1.11
CA TYR A 608 15.26 -21.23 0.33
C TYR A 608 14.66 -19.91 0.82
N ILE A 609 14.54 -18.94 -0.09
CA ILE A 609 13.99 -17.61 0.19
C ILE A 609 12.97 -17.26 -0.89
N ALA A 610 11.74 -16.94 -0.48
CA ALA A 610 10.71 -16.40 -1.36
C ALA A 610 10.39 -14.96 -0.94
N GLU A 611 10.68 -13.99 -1.80
CA GLU A 611 10.19 -12.61 -1.70
C GLU A 611 9.07 -12.45 -2.72
N THR A 612 7.88 -12.92 -2.35
CA THR A 612 6.69 -12.84 -3.19
C THR A 612 5.69 -11.83 -2.64
N TRP A 613 5.09 -11.04 -3.53
CA TRP A 613 4.08 -10.04 -3.22
C TRP A 613 2.67 -10.49 -3.57
#